data_AF-A0A930XE79-F1
#
_entry.id   AF-A0A930XE79-F1
#
_cell.length_a   1.000
_cell.length_b   1.000
_cell.length_c   1.000
_cell.angle_alpha   90.00
_cell.angle_beta   90.00
_cell.angle_gamma   90.00
#
_symmetry.space_group_name_H-M   'P 1'
#
loop_
_entity.id
_entity.type
_entity.pdbx_description
1 polymer ?
#
loop_
_entity_poly.entity_id
_entity_poly.type
_entity_poly.pdbx_seq_one_letter_code
_entity_poly.pdbx_strand_id
1 'polypeptide(L)' 'MTYLKQLHPWCIIRILPNIQQLNNAGAYAEINQQSNIVARFRKRADAVAYLQVLEHSIKNIKFLIIFDVQGVSKLSDDA' A
#
# COMPACT_ATOMS: atom_id res chain seq x y z
N MET A 1 8.45 13.91 8.73
CA MET A 1 8.26 13.79 7.26
C MET A 1 9.62 13.93 6.59
N THR A 2 10.10 12.94 5.84
CA THR A 2 11.36 13.06 5.07
C THR A 2 11.01 13.54 3.66
N TYR A 3 11.68 14.59 3.16
CA TYR A 3 11.48 15.20 1.84
C TYR A 3 11.37 14.18 0.68
N LEU A 4 12.11 13.08 0.78
CA LEU A 4 12.04 11.93 -0.14
C LEU A 4 10.63 11.36 -0.32
N LYS A 5 9.79 11.35 0.73
CA LYS A 5 8.41 10.82 0.64
C LYS A 5 7.49 11.68 -0.23
N GLN A 6 7.73 12.99 -0.30
CA GLN A 6 6.93 13.91 -1.13
C GLN A 6 7.29 13.80 -2.62
N LEU A 7 8.54 13.44 -2.94
CA LEU A 7 9.01 13.37 -4.32
C LEU A 7 8.55 12.10 -5.05
N HIS A 8 8.06 11.09 -4.32
CA HIS A 8 7.65 9.80 -4.86
C HIS A 8 6.18 9.48 -4.54
N PRO A 9 5.23 10.20 -5.17
CA PRO A 9 3.81 10.06 -4.85
C PRO A 9 3.20 8.78 -5.43
N TRP A 10 3.84 8.11 -6.39
CA TRP A 10 3.35 6.85 -6.94
C TRP A 10 3.86 5.68 -6.12
N CYS A 11 2.96 4.93 -5.50
CA CYS A 11 3.31 3.79 -4.66
C CYS A 11 2.71 2.52 -5.24
N ILE A 12 3.47 1.43 -5.24
CA ILE A 12 2.95 0.09 -5.50
C ILE A 12 2.71 -0.58 -4.16
N ILE A 13 1.47 -0.96 -3.89
CA ILE A 13 1.11 -1.74 -2.71
C ILE A 13 0.87 -3.19 -3.08
N ARG A 14 1.28 -4.06 -2.17
CA ARG A 14 0.88 -5.46 -2.14
C ARG A 14 -0.33 -5.60 -1.25
N ILE A 15 -1.40 -6.20 -1.76
CA ILE A 15 -2.53 -6.63 -0.94
C ILE A 15 -2.17 -7.99 -0.35
N LEU A 16 -2.09 -8.09 0.97
CA LEU A 16 -1.93 -9.37 1.63
C LEU A 16 -3.32 -9.98 1.84
N PRO A 17 -3.51 -11.28 1.55
CA PRO A 17 -4.71 -11.97 2.02
C PRO A 17 -4.72 -11.90 3.54
N ASN A 18 -5.87 -11.50 4.10
CA ASN A 18 -6.09 -11.49 5.54
C ASN A 18 -5.93 -12.94 6.03
N ILE A 19 -4.78 -13.27 6.61
CA ILE A 19 -4.64 -14.52 7.36
C ILE A 19 -5.37 -14.25 8.66
N GLN A 20 -6.67 -14.59 8.66
CA GLN A 20 -7.41 -14.82 9.88
C GLN A 20 -6.67 -15.95 10.60
N GLN A 21 -5.70 -15.62 11.46
CA GLN A 21 -5.37 -16.53 12.54
C GLN A 21 -6.65 -16.62 13.34
N LEU A 22 -7.37 -17.71 13.12
CA LEU A 22 -8.46 -18.19 13.93
C LEU A 22 -7.89 -18.40 15.34
N ASN A 23 -7.73 -17.31 16.09
CA ASN A 23 -7.58 -17.38 17.52
C ASN A 23 -9.00 -17.60 18.06
N ASN A 24 -9.12 -18.63 18.87
CA ASN A 24 -10.37 -19.24 19.29
C ASN A 24 -11.09 -18.39 20.34
N ALA A 25 -11.17 -17.08 20.13
CA ALA A 25 -11.81 -16.13 21.02
C ALA A 25 -12.82 -15.35 20.19
N GLY A 26 -14.11 -15.63 20.40
CA GLY A 26 -15.25 -15.07 19.66
C GLY A 26 -15.38 -13.55 19.82
N ALA A 27 -14.48 -12.81 19.19
CA ALA A 27 -14.55 -11.37 19.03
C ALA A 27 -14.49 -11.09 17.52
N TYR A 28 -15.42 -10.26 17.05
CA TYR A 28 -15.56 -9.78 15.68
C TYR A 28 -14.21 -9.21 15.23
N ALA A 29 -13.43 -10.01 14.52
CA ALA A 29 -12.10 -9.60 14.07
C ALA A 29 -12.27 -8.57 12.96
N GLU A 30 -11.94 -7.32 13.27
CA GLU A 30 -11.88 -6.22 12.31
C GLU A 30 -11.07 -6.65 11.08
N ILE A 31 -11.68 -6.51 9.90
CA ILE A 31 -11.04 -6.80 8.62
C ILE A 31 -10.01 -5.70 8.35
N ASN A 32 -8.86 -5.80 9.00
CA ASN A 32 -7.73 -4.92 8.71
C ASN A 32 -7.07 -5.43 7.42
N GLN A 33 -7.47 -4.87 6.28
CA GLN A 33 -6.87 -5.18 4.99
C GLN A 33 -5.43 -4.65 4.98
N GLN A 34 -4.48 -5.54 5.32
CA GLN A 34 -3.07 -5.19 5.42
C GLN A 34 -2.48 -4.94 4.02
N SER A 35 -2.21 -3.68 3.69
CA SER A 35 -1.47 -3.28 2.48
C SER A 35 -0.03 -2.92 2.83
N ASN A 36 0.93 -3.52 2.13
CA ASN A 36 2.36 -3.21 2.31
C ASN A 36 2.89 -2.44 1.09
N ILE A 37 3.60 -1.34 1.30
CA ILE A 37 4.23 -0.55 0.23
C ILE A 37 5.50 -1.27 -0.24
N VAL A 38 5.47 -1.79 -1.46
CA VAL A 38 6.58 -2.53 -2.07
C VAL A 38 7.62 -1.58 -2.63
N ALA A 39 7.17 -0.51 -3.31
CA ALA A 39 8.04 0.44 -3.98
C ALA A 39 7.38 1.80 -4.15
N ARG A 40 8.20 2.85 -4.23
CA ARG A 40 7.76 4.23 -4.51
C ARG A 40 8.48 4.76 -5.75
N PHE A 41 7.75 5.50 -6.57
CA PHE A 41 8.20 6.05 -7.83
C PHE A 41 7.83 7.53 -7.95
N ARG A 42 8.69 8.29 -8.63
CA ARG A 42 8.42 9.69 -8.96
C ARG A 42 7.43 9.82 -10.11
N LYS A 43 7.55 8.95 -11.12
CA LYS A 43 6.72 8.95 -12.33
C LYS A 43 5.78 7.74 -12.33
N ARG A 44 4.56 7.95 -12.85
CA ARG A 44 3.58 6.88 -13.04
C ARG A 44 4.07 5.81 -14.02
N ALA A 45 4.76 6.23 -15.09
CA ALA A 45 5.24 5.32 -16.14
C ALA A 45 6.17 4.23 -15.56
N ASP A 46 7.12 4.63 -14.71
CA ASP A 46 8.05 3.70 -14.06
C ASP A 46 7.30 2.73 -13.12
N ALA A 47 6.31 3.22 -12.38
CA ALA A 47 5.46 2.39 -11.52
C ALA A 47 4.65 1.35 -12.33
N VAL A 48 4.12 1.73 -13.49
CA VAL A 48 3.37 0.82 -14.36
C VAL A 48 4.27 -0.25 -14.96
N ALA A 49 5.44 0.13 -15.48
CA ALA A 49 6.40 -0.81 -16.02
C ALA A 49 6.85 -1.83 -14.95
N TYR A 50 7.10 -1.35 -13.74
CA TYR A 50 7.46 -2.21 -12.62
C TYR A 50 6.30 -3.14 -12.21
N LEU A 51 5.06 -2.64 -12.15
CA LEU A 51 3.88 -3.46 -11.86
C LEU A 51 3.74 -4.62 -12.85
N GLN A 52 3.91 -4.37 -14.15
CA GLN A 52 3.79 -5.42 -15.18
C GLN A 52 4.81 -6.54 -14.99
N VAL A 53 6.07 -6.18 -14.68
CA VAL A 53 7.12 -7.17 -14.36
C VAL A 53 6.75 -7.96 -13.10
N LEU A 54 6.19 -7.27 -12.10
CA LEU A 54 5.90 -7.86 -10.80
C LEU A 54 4.68 -8.80 -10.84
N GLU A 55 3.64 -8.43 -11.59
CA GLU A 55 2.48 -9.30 -11.89
C GLU A 55 2.88 -10.53 -12.70
N HIS A 56 3.82 -10.38 -13.65
CA HIS A 56 4.33 -11.51 -14.43
C HIS A 56 5.15 -12.48 -13.57
N SER A 57 5.98 -11.94 -12.68
CA SER A 57 6.83 -12.72 -11.78
C SER A 57 6.00 -13.42 -10.69
N ILE A 58 4.92 -12.79 -10.19
CA ILE A 58 4.16 -13.30 -9.05
C ILE A 58 2.65 -13.32 -9.31
N LYS A 59 2.15 -14.45 -9.83
CA LYS A 59 0.75 -14.61 -10.23
C LYS A 59 -0.27 -14.71 -9.08
N ASN A 60 0.18 -15.05 -7.87
CA ASN A 60 -0.72 -15.31 -6.73
C ASN A 60 -0.84 -14.12 -5.76
N ILE A 61 -0.40 -12.94 -6.18
CA ILE A 61 -0.42 -11.75 -5.33
C ILE A 61 -1.04 -10.61 -6.13
N LYS A 62 -1.97 -9.89 -5.48
CA LYS A 62 -2.56 -8.68 -6.07
C LYS A 62 -1.72 -7.48 -5.71
N PHE A 63 -1.36 -6.72 -6.73
CA PHE A 63 -0.65 -5.45 -6.60
C PHE A 63 -1.55 -4.32 -7.09
N LEU A 64 -1.43 -3.15 -6.46
CA LEU A 64 -2.16 -1.95 -6.86
C LEU A 64 -1.21 -0.77 -6.90
N ILE A 65 -1.37 0.09 -7.89
CA ILE A 65 -0.72 1.39 -7.93
C ILE A 65 -1.65 2.40 -7.25
N ILE A 66 -1.14 3.07 -6.23
CA ILE A 66 -1.83 4.13 -5.50
C ILE A 66 -1.04 5.42 -5.64
N PHE A 67 -1.77 6.52 -5.78
CA PHE A 67 -1.20 7.86 -5.66
C PHE A 67 -1.29 8.28 -4.20
N ASP A 68 -0.18 8.15 -3.48
CA ASP A 68 -0.04 8.46 -2.06
C ASP A 68 0.45 9.90 -1.91
N VAL A 69 -0.47 10.85 -1.86
CA VAL A 69 -0.17 12.26 -1.55
C VAL A 69 0.01 12.40 -0.05
N GLN A 70 1.10 11.88 0.51
CA GLN A 70 1.45 12.20 1.90
C GLN A 70 2.01 13.63 1.98
N GLY A 71 1.10 14.57 1.84
CA GLY A 71 1.17 15.95 2.31
C GLY A 71 0.03 16.28 3.28
N VAL A 72 -1.00 15.43 3.42
CA VAL A 72 -1.99 15.56 4.49
C VAL A 72 -1.55 14.64 5.62
N SER A 73 -0.59 15.12 6.42
CA SER A 73 -0.69 14.89 7.86
C SER A 73 -2.14 15.18 8.21
N LYS A 74 -2.86 14.29 8.89
CA LYS A 74 -4.11 14.69 9.52
C LYS A 74 -3.82 16.00 10.23
N LEU A 75 -4.36 17.10 9.73
CA LEU A 75 -4.53 18.30 10.52
C LEU A 75 -5.41 17.79 11.66
N SER A 76 -4.77 17.52 12.79
CA SER A 76 -5.42 17.70 14.07
C SER A 76 -5.71 19.19 14.09
N ASP A 77 -6.82 19.60 13.48
CA ASP A 77 -7.42 20.87 13.81
C ASP A 77 -8.07 20.62 15.16
N ASP A 78 -7.33 21.06 16.17
CA ASP A 78 -7.78 21.31 17.51
C ASP A 78 -9.16 22.00 17.46
N ALA A 79 -10.16 21.37 18.09
CA ALA A 79 -11.42 21.99 18.48
C ALA A 79 -11.84 21.43 19.85
#